data_AF-A0A976CUQ8-F1
#
_entry.id   AF-A0A976CUQ8-F1
#
_cell.length_a   1.000
_cell.length_b   1.000
_cell.length_c   1.000
_cell.angle_alpha   90.00
_cell.angle_beta   90.00
_cell.angle_gamma   90.00
#
_symmetry.space_group_name_H-M   'P 1'
#
loop_
_entity.id
_entity.type
_entity.pdbx_description
1 polymer ?
#
loop_
_entity_poly.entity_id
_entity_poly.type
_entity_poly.pdbx_seq_one_letter_code
_entity_poly.pdbx_strand_id
1 'polypeptide(L)'
;MAMQASKFGTFLILFFVTPIMVEMDNILEIWLINPPDYAGMLCRWMLAILVLDKMTSGAMLAVNAHGKVAVYDPVQGLLILLSVPLMYLFISLKYGAHSIGYALFISMLLYCVARLVFGKYLVKLSFGLWIKQIAIPIFIILFSNMLIGLIIVKNIEVGFLRICLNIVIISISTMIIGWFILLNKTEKDYLINIISNKFNLIKLK
;
A
#
# COMPACT_ATOMS: atom_id res chain seq x y z
N MET A 1 -7.99 -13.15 -11.73
CA MET A 1 -7.67 -13.64 -10.38
C MET A 1 -6.43 -12.97 -9.77
N ALA A 2 -5.21 -13.16 -10.30
CA ALA A 2 -3.99 -12.54 -9.75
C ALA A 2 -4.05 -11.00 -9.57
N MET A 3 -4.53 -10.28 -10.60
CA MET A 3 -4.70 -8.82 -10.52
C MET A 3 -5.76 -8.40 -9.50
N GLN A 4 -6.84 -9.18 -9.35
CA GLN A 4 -7.88 -8.90 -8.36
C GLN A 4 -7.35 -9.10 -6.93
N ALA A 5 -6.57 -10.15 -6.69
CA ALA A 5 -5.91 -10.37 -5.40
C ALA A 5 -5.02 -9.18 -5.01
N SER A 6 -4.21 -8.67 -5.95
CA SER A 6 -3.38 -7.48 -5.71
C SER A 6 -4.23 -6.23 -5.46
N LYS A 7 -5.26 -6.01 -6.28
CA LYS A 7 -6.15 -4.85 -6.20
C LYS A 7 -6.85 -4.77 -4.83
N PHE A 8 -7.54 -5.83 -4.44
CA PHE A 8 -8.29 -5.86 -3.18
C PHE A 8 -7.38 -5.95 -1.96
N GLY A 9 -6.30 -6.72 -2.04
CA GLY A 9 -5.30 -6.80 -0.96
C GLY A 9 -4.66 -5.44 -0.67
N THR A 10 -4.33 -4.67 -1.72
CA THR A 10 -3.77 -3.33 -1.53
C THR A 10 -4.80 -2.34 -1.02
N PHE A 11 -6.04 -2.42 -1.51
CA PHE A 11 -7.11 -1.54 -1.03
C PHE A 11 -7.39 -1.72 0.46
N LEU A 12 -7.41 -2.97 0.93
CA LEU A 12 -7.59 -3.28 2.35
C LEU A 12 -6.43 -2.71 3.19
N ILE A 13 -5.21 -2.78 2.67
CA ILE A 13 -4.05 -2.22 3.38
C ILE A 13 -4.07 -0.70 3.37
N LEU A 14 -4.45 -0.06 2.26
CA LEU A 14 -4.61 1.39 2.18
C LEU A 14 -5.59 1.94 3.22
N PHE A 15 -6.67 1.20 3.52
CA PHE A 15 -7.64 1.58 4.53
C PHE A 15 -6.99 1.83 5.90
N PHE A 16 -6.04 0.98 6.30
CA PHE A 16 -5.32 1.13 7.58
C PHE A 16 -4.09 2.03 7.46
N VAL A 17 -3.33 1.89 6.37
CA VAL A 17 -2.04 2.56 6.21
C VAL A 17 -2.22 4.08 6.12
N THR A 18 -3.22 4.55 5.38
CA THR A 18 -3.36 5.98 5.11
C THR A 18 -3.59 6.83 6.38
N PRO A 19 -4.54 6.50 7.28
CA PRO A 19 -4.70 7.27 8.52
C PRO A 19 -3.47 7.18 9.43
N ILE A 20 -2.81 6.01 9.49
CA ILE A 20 -1.59 5.82 10.27
C ILE A 20 -0.43 6.66 9.72
N MET A 21 -0.29 6.79 8.40
CA MET A 21 0.77 7.61 7.79
C MET A 21 0.64 9.10 8.15
N VAL A 22 -0.59 9.61 8.20
CA VAL A 22 -0.88 11.01 8.54
C VAL A 22 -0.59 11.28 10.02
N GLU A 23 -1.06 10.41 10.90
CA GLU A 23 -0.94 10.57 12.36
C GLU A 23 0.33 9.95 12.96
N MET A 24 1.29 9.54 12.13
CA MET A 24 2.46 8.75 12.53
C MET A 24 3.22 9.34 13.73
N ASP A 25 3.49 10.64 13.72
CA ASP A 25 4.29 11.29 14.77
C ASP A 25 3.55 11.23 16.12
N ASN A 26 2.23 11.51 16.14
CA ASN A 26 1.42 11.43 17.37
C ASN A 26 1.28 10.00 17.86
N ILE A 27 1.15 9.02 16.95
CA ILE A 27 1.12 7.60 17.31
C ILE A 27 2.44 7.19 17.97
N LEU A 28 3.57 7.66 17.44
CA LEU A 28 4.89 7.37 18.00
C LEU A 28 5.12 8.07 19.35
N GLU A 29 4.66 9.30 19.52
CA GLU A 29 4.71 9.98 20.82
C GLU A 29 3.91 9.23 21.89
N ILE A 30 2.72 8.73 21.55
CA ILE A 30 1.90 7.93 22.49
C ILE A 30 2.62 6.61 22.84
N TRP A 31 3.30 5.99 21.88
CA TRP A 31 3.90 4.67 22.07
C TRP A 31 5.29 4.70 22.72
N LEU A 32 6.18 5.59 22.27
CA LEU A 32 7.57 5.70 22.72
C LEU A 32 7.80 6.80 23.77
N ILE A 33 6.83 7.69 24.01
CA ILE A 33 6.92 8.89 24.85
C ILE A 33 7.92 9.92 24.28
N ASN A 34 9.17 9.52 24.05
CA ASN A 34 10.22 10.30 23.42
C ASN A 34 10.72 9.58 22.14
N PRO A 35 10.00 9.71 21.01
CA PRO A 35 10.44 9.09 19.76
C PRO A 35 11.72 9.76 19.24
N PRO A 36 12.64 9.01 18.64
CA PRO A 36 13.83 9.59 18.03
C PRO A 36 13.45 10.38 16.76
N ASP A 37 14.22 11.43 16.45
CA ASP A 37 13.92 12.44 15.40
C ASP A 37 13.55 11.86 14.02
N TYR A 38 14.03 10.66 13.69
CA TYR A 38 13.85 10.03 12.38
C TYR A 38 12.85 8.87 12.36
N ALA A 39 12.30 8.46 13.51
CA ALA A 39 11.39 7.33 13.58
C ALA A 39 10.13 7.56 12.71
N GLY A 40 9.50 8.73 12.83
CA GLY A 40 8.28 9.05 12.08
C GLY A 40 8.48 8.95 10.57
N MET A 41 9.57 9.52 10.05
CA MET A 41 9.89 9.45 8.62
C MET A 41 10.20 8.02 8.16
N LEU A 42 10.97 7.25 8.92
CA LEU A 42 11.27 5.86 8.60
C LEU A 42 10.02 4.99 8.60
N CYS A 43 9.13 5.16 9.58
CA CYS A 43 7.85 4.45 9.61
C CYS A 43 6.97 4.79 8.41
N ARG A 44 6.90 6.07 7.99
CA ARG A 44 6.21 6.47 6.76
C ARG A 44 6.81 5.79 5.52
N TRP A 45 8.13 5.68 5.41
CA TRP A 45 8.77 4.93 4.33
C TRP A 45 8.42 3.45 4.36
N MET A 46 8.44 2.81 5.52
CA MET A 46 8.05 1.40 5.68
C MET A 46 6.60 1.15 5.26
N LEU A 47 5.69 2.06 5.60
CA LEU A 47 4.30 1.99 5.17
C LEU A 47 4.15 2.17 3.66
N ALA A 48 4.91 3.07 3.04
CA ALA A 48 4.93 3.21 1.58
C ALA A 48 5.47 1.94 0.88
N ILE A 49 6.52 1.33 1.43
CA ILE A 49 7.08 0.05 0.98
C ILE A 49 6.04 -1.07 1.07
N LEU A 50 5.29 -1.11 2.18
CA LEU A 50 4.20 -2.08 2.36
C LEU A 50 3.12 -1.92 1.28
N VAL A 51 2.71 -0.69 0.97
CA VAL A 51 1.74 -0.45 -0.12
C VAL A 51 2.32 -0.95 -1.45
N LEU A 52 3.57 -0.61 -1.77
CA LEU A 52 4.23 -1.07 -3.00
C LEU A 52 4.29 -2.59 -3.12
N ASP A 53 4.64 -3.31 -2.04
CA ASP A 53 4.66 -4.79 -2.05
C ASP A 53 3.30 -5.34 -2.47
N LYS A 54 2.25 -4.81 -1.86
CA LYS A 54 0.91 -5.37 -1.94
C LYS A 54 0.29 -5.14 -3.31
N MET A 55 0.66 -4.05 -3.98
CA MET A 55 0.26 -3.75 -5.36
C MET A 55 0.67 -4.84 -6.36
N THR A 56 1.72 -5.60 -6.04
CA THR A 56 2.27 -6.63 -6.94
C THR A 56 2.16 -8.04 -6.38
N SER A 57 1.60 -8.21 -5.17
CA SER A 57 1.51 -9.49 -4.46
C SER A 57 0.79 -10.62 -5.23
N GLY A 58 -0.23 -10.30 -6.01
CA GLY A 58 -0.91 -11.29 -6.85
C GLY A 58 -0.09 -11.74 -8.04
N ALA A 59 0.84 -10.93 -8.55
CA ALA A 59 1.80 -11.37 -9.56
C ALA A 59 2.77 -12.41 -8.98
N MET A 60 3.21 -12.24 -7.72
CA MET A 60 3.99 -13.25 -6.99
C MET A 60 3.21 -14.57 -6.87
N LEU A 61 1.96 -14.52 -6.40
CA LEU A 61 1.12 -15.72 -6.29
C LEU A 61 0.95 -16.44 -7.63
N ALA A 62 0.79 -15.68 -8.71
CA ALA A 62 0.64 -16.24 -10.05
C ALA A 62 1.92 -16.94 -10.55
N VAL A 63 3.09 -16.34 -10.31
CA VAL A 63 4.38 -16.93 -10.65
C VAL A 63 4.65 -18.18 -9.83
N ASN A 64 4.33 -18.16 -8.54
CA ASN A 64 4.47 -19.32 -7.66
C ASN A 64 3.56 -20.48 -8.09
N ALA A 65 2.32 -20.17 -8.51
CA ALA A 65 1.40 -21.17 -9.06
C ALA A 65 1.89 -21.77 -10.40
N HIS A 66 2.69 -21.03 -11.18
CA HIS A 66 3.33 -21.56 -12.40
C HIS A 66 4.49 -22.52 -12.07
N GLY A 67 5.06 -22.47 -10.86
CA GLY A 67 6.08 -23.42 -10.40
C GLY A 67 7.53 -23.11 -10.83
N LYS A 68 7.80 -21.97 -11.49
CA LYS A 68 9.17 -21.55 -11.84
C LYS A 68 9.82 -20.69 -10.75
N VAL A 69 9.82 -21.22 -9.52
CA VAL A 69 10.27 -20.51 -8.32
C VAL A 69 11.80 -20.46 -8.20
N ALA A 70 12.50 -21.48 -8.73
CA ALA A 70 13.96 -21.63 -8.59
C ALA A 70 14.81 -20.47 -9.16
N VAL A 71 14.30 -19.75 -10.17
CA VAL A 71 14.97 -18.54 -10.70
C VAL A 71 14.35 -17.27 -10.12
N TYR A 72 13.04 -17.30 -9.88
CA TYR A 72 12.30 -16.14 -9.40
C TYR A 72 12.73 -15.73 -7.98
N ASP A 73 12.70 -16.65 -7.02
CA ASP A 73 12.95 -16.33 -5.60
C ASP A 73 14.38 -15.84 -5.34
N PRO A 74 15.45 -16.42 -5.91
CA PRO A 74 16.80 -15.89 -5.73
C PRO A 74 16.95 -14.48 -6.29
N VAL A 75 16.36 -14.16 -7.46
CA VAL A 75 16.41 -12.81 -8.03
C VAL A 75 15.70 -11.80 -7.12
N GLN A 76 14.53 -12.18 -6.60
CA GLN A 76 13.78 -11.36 -5.65
C GLN A 76 14.56 -11.15 -4.34
N GLY A 77 15.18 -12.20 -3.82
CA GLY A 77 16.05 -12.14 -2.63
C GLY A 77 17.25 -11.22 -2.83
N LEU A 78 17.91 -11.28 -3.98
CA LEU A 78 19.02 -10.40 -4.33
C LEU A 78 18.59 -8.92 -4.41
N LEU A 79 17.41 -8.64 -4.94
CA LEU A 79 16.87 -7.27 -5.01
C LEU A 79 16.52 -6.71 -3.63
N ILE A 80 16.03 -7.54 -2.71
CA ILE A 80 15.86 -7.13 -1.31
C ILE A 80 17.23 -6.93 -0.66
N LEU A 81 18.19 -7.83 -0.89
CA LEU A 81 19.53 -7.75 -0.32
C LEU A 81 20.29 -6.52 -0.83
N LEU A 82 19.99 -6.03 -2.05
CA LEU A 82 20.49 -4.78 -2.61
C LEU A 82 20.15 -3.55 -1.76
N SER A 83 19.13 -3.62 -0.90
CA SER A 83 18.87 -2.56 0.07
C SER A 83 20.06 -2.29 0.99
N VAL A 84 20.78 -3.33 1.42
CA VAL A 84 21.93 -3.23 2.34
C VAL A 84 23.10 -2.45 1.74
N PRO A 85 23.64 -2.79 0.56
CA PRO A 85 24.70 -2.00 -0.06
C PRO A 85 24.23 -0.59 -0.43
N LEU A 86 22.96 -0.40 -0.82
CA LEU A 86 22.42 0.95 -1.06
C LEU A 86 22.38 1.80 0.21
N MET A 87 21.96 1.23 1.35
CA MET A 87 21.99 1.91 2.64
C MET A 87 23.42 2.30 3.02
N TYR A 88 24.37 1.37 2.90
CA TYR A 88 25.79 1.65 3.17
C TYR A 88 26.35 2.76 2.27
N LEU A 89 26.02 2.70 0.97
CA LEU A 89 26.44 3.72 0.00
C LEU A 89 25.90 5.10 0.37
N PHE A 90 24.63 5.23 0.72
CA PHE A 90 24.10 6.55 1.06
C PHE A 90 24.62 7.09 2.40
N ILE A 91 24.83 6.22 3.39
CA ILE A 91 25.42 6.62 4.67
C ILE A 91 26.87 7.07 4.47
N SER A 92 27.66 6.34 3.67
CA SER A 92 29.06 6.71 3.38
C SER A 92 29.18 8.04 2.61
N LEU A 93 28.19 8.38 1.78
CA LEU A 93 28.06 9.69 1.12
C LEU A 93 27.55 10.81 2.04
N LYS A 94 27.39 10.55 3.35
CA LYS A 94 26.95 11.52 4.37
C LYS A 94 25.55 12.10 4.14
N TYR A 95 24.64 11.35 3.51
CA TYR A 95 23.24 11.75 3.32
C TYR A 95 22.35 11.64 4.60
N GLY A 96 22.93 11.28 5.75
CA GLY A 96 22.22 11.20 7.04
C GLY A 96 21.29 9.98 7.17
N ALA A 97 20.62 9.84 8.32
CA ALA A 97 19.79 8.67 8.64
C ALA A 97 18.55 8.52 7.74
N HIS A 98 18.02 9.64 7.22
CA HIS A 98 16.89 9.63 6.27
C HIS A 98 17.18 8.83 4.99
N SER A 99 18.45 8.76 4.61
CA SER A 99 18.91 8.03 3.42
C SER A 99 18.54 6.54 3.43
N ILE A 100 18.39 5.95 4.61
CA ILE A 100 17.97 4.56 4.81
C ILE A 100 16.59 4.32 4.19
N GLY A 101 15.63 5.21 4.45
CA GLY A 101 14.28 5.11 3.90
C GLY A 101 14.27 5.12 2.37
N TYR A 102 15.08 5.99 1.76
CA TYR A 102 15.22 6.06 0.30
C TYR A 102 15.83 4.79 -0.28
N ALA A 103 16.90 4.24 0.33
CA ALA A 103 17.52 2.99 -0.11
C ALA A 103 16.51 1.82 -0.09
N LEU A 104 15.76 1.69 1.01
CA LEU A 104 14.72 0.67 1.16
C LEU A 104 13.63 0.86 0.08
N PHE A 105 13.16 2.08 -0.13
CA PHE A 105 12.12 2.35 -1.11
C PHE A 105 12.56 2.06 -2.55
N ILE A 106 13.78 2.47 -2.93
CA ILE A 106 14.36 2.20 -4.26
C ILE A 106 14.51 0.69 -4.49
N SER A 107 15.06 -0.03 -3.51
CA SER A 107 15.21 -1.48 -3.61
C SER A 107 13.85 -2.17 -3.77
N MET A 108 12.83 -1.72 -3.04
CA MET A 108 11.46 -2.23 -3.15
C MET A 108 10.83 -1.92 -4.51
N LEU A 109 11.08 -0.74 -5.08
CA LEU A 109 10.63 -0.41 -6.43
C LEU A 109 11.22 -1.37 -7.46
N LEU A 110 12.53 -1.63 -7.41
CA LEU A 110 13.20 -2.58 -8.30
C LEU A 110 12.65 -4.00 -8.13
N TYR A 111 12.44 -4.41 -6.88
CA TYR A 111 11.80 -5.67 -6.52
C TYR A 111 10.40 -5.82 -7.15
N CYS A 112 9.54 -4.81 -7.01
CA CYS A 112 8.21 -4.79 -7.61
C CYS A 112 8.25 -4.80 -9.15
N VAL A 113 9.17 -4.06 -9.76
CA VAL A 113 9.35 -4.06 -11.22
C VAL A 113 9.77 -5.45 -11.71
N ALA A 114 10.77 -6.06 -11.09
CA ALA A 114 11.19 -7.41 -11.42
C ALA A 114 10.02 -8.40 -11.29
N ARG A 115 9.22 -8.29 -10.21
CA ARG A 115 8.04 -9.14 -10.00
C ARG A 115 7.02 -9.01 -11.14
N LEU A 116 6.75 -7.78 -11.61
CA LEU A 116 5.86 -7.55 -12.75
C LEU A 116 6.44 -8.07 -14.07
N VAL A 117 7.76 -7.96 -14.26
CA VAL A 117 8.47 -8.50 -15.43
C VAL A 117 8.34 -10.02 -15.49
N PHE A 118 8.64 -10.72 -14.39
CA PHE A 118 8.42 -12.17 -14.31
C PHE A 118 6.96 -12.55 -14.50
N GLY A 119 6.03 -11.79 -13.91
CA GLY A 119 4.59 -11.99 -14.12
C GLY A 119 4.16 -11.85 -15.59
N LYS A 120 4.75 -10.91 -16.33
CA LYS A 120 4.52 -10.73 -17.76
C LYS A 120 5.06 -11.90 -18.57
N TYR A 121 6.30 -12.34 -18.32
CA TYR A 121 6.93 -13.39 -19.11
C TYR A 121 6.39 -14.79 -18.80
N LEU A 122 6.12 -15.10 -17.54
CA LEU A 122 5.69 -16.44 -17.12
C LEU A 122 4.18 -16.63 -17.18
N VAL A 123 3.41 -15.61 -16.81
CA VAL A 123 1.94 -15.72 -16.65
C VAL A 123 1.17 -14.82 -17.62
N LYS A 124 1.88 -14.18 -18.57
CA LYS A 124 1.29 -13.28 -19.58
C LYS A 124 0.48 -12.14 -18.97
N LEU A 125 0.88 -11.65 -17.78
CA LEU A 125 0.26 -10.48 -17.16
C LEU A 125 0.54 -9.21 -17.99
N SER A 126 -0.49 -8.41 -18.22
CA SER A 126 -0.35 -7.13 -18.91
C SER A 126 0.03 -6.02 -17.93
N PHE A 127 1.22 -5.46 -18.14
CA PHE A 127 1.71 -4.31 -17.37
C PHE A 127 0.81 -3.08 -17.52
N GLY A 128 0.31 -2.80 -18.73
CA GLY A 128 -0.59 -1.69 -18.99
C GLY A 128 -1.94 -1.83 -18.26
N LEU A 129 -2.47 -3.06 -18.19
CA LEU A 129 -3.68 -3.32 -17.39
C LEU A 129 -3.42 -3.16 -15.89
N TRP A 130 -2.28 -3.62 -15.39
CA TRP A 130 -1.89 -3.41 -13.99
C TRP A 130 -1.80 -1.90 -13.65
N ILE A 131 -1.17 -1.09 -14.50
CA ILE A 131 -1.12 0.37 -14.30
C ILE A 131 -2.53 0.95 -14.21
N LYS A 132 -3.37 0.66 -15.21
CA LYS A 132 -4.69 1.27 -15.34
C LYS A 132 -5.66 0.83 -14.25
N GLN A 133 -5.62 -0.44 -13.84
CA GLN A 133 -6.60 -1.01 -12.92
C GLN A 133 -6.15 -1.02 -11.45
N ILE A 134 -4.84 -0.89 -11.18
CA ILE A 134 -4.28 -1.03 -9.84
C ILE A 134 -3.47 0.22 -9.49
N ALA A 135 -2.40 0.52 -10.23
CA ALA A 135 -1.49 1.59 -9.85
C ALA A 135 -2.15 2.97 -9.80
N ILE A 136 -2.77 3.41 -10.89
CA ILE A 136 -3.39 4.73 -10.98
C ILE A 136 -4.50 4.91 -9.92
N PRO A 137 -5.48 4.00 -9.79
CA PRO A 137 -6.50 4.11 -8.75
C PRO A 137 -5.93 4.22 -7.33
N ILE A 138 -4.93 3.39 -7.00
CA ILE A 138 -4.30 3.37 -5.67
C ILE A 138 -3.58 4.68 -5.37
N PHE A 139 -2.84 5.22 -6.35
CA PHE A 139 -2.20 6.52 -6.20
C PHE A 139 -3.21 7.65 -6.02
N ILE A 140 -4.33 7.64 -6.76
CA ILE A 140 -5.39 8.65 -6.59
C ILE A 140 -6.02 8.55 -5.19
N ILE A 141 -6.32 7.33 -4.72
CA ILE A 141 -6.87 7.10 -3.38
C ILE A 141 -5.88 7.57 -2.32
N LEU A 142 -4.61 7.20 -2.41
CA LEU A 142 -3.61 7.58 -1.41
C LEU A 142 -3.40 9.10 -1.39
N PHE A 143 -3.26 9.74 -2.56
CA PHE A 143 -3.06 11.17 -2.67
C PHE A 143 -4.26 11.97 -2.13
N SER A 144 -5.48 11.62 -2.53
CA SER A 144 -6.70 12.29 -2.05
C SER A 144 -6.87 12.17 -0.54
N ASN A 145 -6.62 11.00 0.04
CA ASN A 145 -6.73 10.79 1.48
C ASN A 145 -5.62 11.48 2.27
N MET A 146 -4.40 11.55 1.73
CA MET A 146 -3.32 12.35 2.31
C MET A 146 -3.70 13.84 2.36
N LEU A 147 -4.29 14.39 1.29
CA LEU A 147 -4.77 15.78 1.29
C LEU A 147 -5.85 16.01 2.35
N ILE A 148 -6.83 15.11 2.45
CA ILE A 148 -7.89 15.18 3.47
C ILE A 148 -7.28 15.16 4.88
N GLY A 149 -6.37 14.23 5.14
CA GLY A 149 -5.70 14.11 6.44
C GLY A 149 -4.89 15.35 6.82
N LEU A 150 -4.15 15.93 5.87
CA LEU A 150 -3.39 17.16 6.09
C LEU A 150 -4.28 18.37 6.41
N ILE A 151 -5.45 18.48 5.76
CA ILE A 151 -6.43 19.53 6.07
C ILE A 151 -6.91 19.38 7.51
N ILE A 152 -7.18 18.16 7.98
CA ILE A 152 -7.63 17.91 9.35
C ILE A 152 -6.52 18.26 10.37
N VAL A 153 -5.28 17.80 10.11
CA VAL A 153 -4.13 18.09 10.99
C VAL A 153 -3.86 19.58 11.14
N LYS A 154 -4.08 20.36 10.07
CA LYS A 154 -3.86 21.81 10.10
C LYS A 154 -4.93 22.57 10.89
N ASN A 155 -6.17 22.07 10.92
CA ASN A 155 -7.30 22.78 11.52
C ASN A 155 -7.62 22.36 12.95
N ILE A 156 -7.17 21.17 13.39
CA ILE A 156 -7.47 20.62 14.70
C ILE A 156 -6.17 20.49 15.51
N GLU A 157 -6.20 20.98 16.75
CA GLU A 157 -5.08 20.88 17.69
C GLU A 157 -4.71 19.41 17.99
N VAL A 158 -3.48 19.23 18.46
CA VAL A 158 -2.94 17.91 18.79
C VAL A 158 -3.75 17.29 19.94
N GLY A 159 -4.27 16.09 19.72
CA GLY A 159 -4.99 15.36 20.76
C GLY A 159 -5.61 14.06 20.27
N PHE A 160 -6.07 13.24 21.21
CA PHE A 160 -6.70 11.94 20.93
C PHE A 160 -7.94 12.06 20.03
N LEU A 161 -8.73 13.12 20.21
CA LEU A 161 -9.92 13.39 19.39
C LEU A 161 -9.57 13.61 17.91
N ARG A 162 -8.44 14.28 17.62
CA ARG A 162 -7.97 14.47 16.24
C ARG A 162 -7.66 13.14 15.58
N ILE A 163 -6.94 12.25 16.27
CA ILE A 163 -6.57 10.92 15.78
C ILE A 163 -7.84 10.12 15.43
N CYS A 164 -8.80 10.08 16.34
CA CYS A 164 -10.08 9.38 16.13
C CYS A 164 -10.85 9.93 14.92
N LEU A 165 -10.96 11.26 14.80
CA LEU A 165 -11.61 11.89 13.65
C LEU A 165 -10.88 11.61 12.35
N ASN A 166 -9.54 11.67 12.34
CA ASN A 166 -8.75 11.41 11.15
C ASN A 166 -8.92 9.95 10.68
N ILE A 167 -8.90 8.99 11.59
CA ILE A 167 -9.16 7.58 11.28
C ILE A 167 -10.54 7.43 10.65
N VAL A 168 -11.60 7.97 11.28
CA VAL A 168 -12.97 7.84 10.78
C VAL A 168 -13.14 8.50 9.41
N ILE A 169 -12.70 9.75 9.25
CA ILE A 169 -12.89 10.48 8.00
C ILE A 169 -12.10 9.82 6.86
N ILE A 170 -10.83 9.47 7.09
CA ILE A 170 -9.98 8.82 6.08
C ILE A 170 -10.53 7.42 5.73
N SER A 171 -11.05 6.68 6.71
CA SER A 171 -11.67 5.37 6.47
C SER A 171 -12.94 5.46 5.59
N ILE A 172 -13.75 6.49 5.81
CA ILE A 172 -14.96 6.72 5.01
C ILE A 172 -14.56 7.19 3.59
N SER A 173 -13.61 8.11 3.47
CA SER A 173 -13.16 8.60 2.16
C SER A 173 -12.44 7.53 1.35
N THR A 174 -11.60 6.67 1.96
CA THR A 174 -11.01 5.51 1.27
C THR A 174 -12.10 4.58 0.71
N MET A 175 -13.17 4.31 1.47
CA MET A 175 -14.30 3.50 0.99
C MET A 175 -15.06 4.16 -0.16
N ILE A 176 -15.39 5.45 -0.04
CA ILE A 176 -16.12 6.20 -1.08
C ILE A 176 -15.29 6.26 -2.37
N ILE A 177 -14.04 6.71 -2.28
CA ILE A 177 -13.17 6.89 -3.45
C ILE A 177 -12.84 5.52 -4.07
N GLY A 178 -12.59 4.50 -3.24
CA GLY A 178 -12.42 3.12 -3.68
C GLY A 178 -13.62 2.61 -4.46
N TRP A 179 -14.84 2.89 -3.99
CA TRP A 179 -16.05 2.49 -4.69
C TRP A 179 -16.15 3.10 -6.09
N PHE A 180 -15.79 4.37 -6.26
CA PHE A 180 -15.90 5.04 -7.56
C PHE A 180 -14.74 4.70 -8.51
N ILE A 181 -13.50 4.72 -8.02
CA ILE A 181 -12.29 4.70 -8.86
C ILE A 181 -11.71 3.28 -9.01
N LEU A 182 -11.71 2.46 -7.96
CA LEU A 182 -11.00 1.18 -7.95
C LEU A 182 -11.83 0.03 -8.56
N LEU A 183 -13.14 0.01 -8.25
CA LEU A 183 -14.04 -1.06 -8.65
C LEU A 183 -14.51 -0.90 -10.11
N ASN A 184 -14.39 -1.99 -10.88
CA ASN A 184 -14.97 -2.10 -12.20
C ASN A 184 -16.49 -2.30 -12.12
N LYS A 185 -17.24 -2.00 -13.21
CA LYS A 185 -18.71 -2.17 -13.25
C LYS A 185 -19.15 -3.58 -12.83
N THR A 186 -18.53 -4.61 -13.39
CA THR A 186 -18.81 -6.02 -13.05
C THR A 186 -18.52 -6.35 -11.59
N GLU A 187 -17.48 -5.75 -11.00
CA GLU A 187 -17.13 -5.94 -9.59
C GLU A 187 -18.17 -5.26 -8.67
N LYS A 188 -18.68 -4.08 -9.08
CA LYS A 188 -19.77 -3.40 -8.36
C LYS A 188 -21.07 -4.20 -8.42
N ASP A 189 -21.46 -4.68 -9.60
CA ASP A 189 -22.68 -5.46 -9.78
C ASP A 189 -22.63 -6.76 -8.94
N TYR A 190 -21.47 -7.41 -8.90
CA TYR A 190 -21.25 -8.58 -8.06
C TYR A 190 -21.42 -8.27 -6.56
N LEU A 191 -20.84 -7.17 -6.07
CA LEU A 191 -20.99 -6.74 -4.68
C LEU A 191 -22.43 -6.36 -4.33
N ILE A 192 -23.12 -5.64 -5.21
CA ILE A 192 -24.53 -5.26 -5.03
C ILE A 192 -25.41 -6.51 -4.94
N ASN A 193 -25.16 -7.51 -5.80
CA ASN A 193 -25.91 -8.78 -5.79
C ASN A 193 -25.67 -9.58 -4.50
N ILE A 194 -24.45 -9.58 -3.95
CA ILE A 194 -24.18 -10.23 -2.66
C ILE A 194 -24.97 -9.53 -1.55
N ILE A 195 -24.95 -8.20 -1.53
CA ILE A 195 -25.62 -7.40 -0.49
C ILE A 195 -27.14 -7.61 -0.58
N SER A 196 -27.74 -7.53 -1.77
CA SER A 196 -29.19 -7.70 -1.96
C SER A 196 -29.65 -9.10 -1.55
N ASN A 197 -28.91 -10.15 -1.93
CA ASN A 197 -29.22 -11.52 -1.53
C ASN A 197 -29.14 -11.72 -0.02
N LYS A 198 -28.16 -11.11 0.65
CA LYS A 198 -28.02 -11.19 2.11
C LYS A 198 -29.14 -10.44 2.84
N PHE A 199 -29.54 -9.28 2.34
CA PHE A 199 -30.71 -8.55 2.86
C PHE A 199 -32.01 -9.33 2.69
N ASN A 200 -32.21 -9.98 1.54
CA ASN A 200 -33.38 -10.82 1.30
C ASN A 200 -33.43 -12.04 2.24
N LEU A 201 -32.28 -12.66 2.54
CA LEU A 201 -32.19 -13.76 3.51
C LEU A 201 -32.48 -13.34 4.95
N ILE A 202 -32.10 -12.11 5.34
CA ILE A 202 -32.40 -11.56 6.67
C ILE A 202 -33.88 -11.18 6.79
N LYS A 203 -34.52 -10.72 5.70
CA LYS A 203 -35.96 -10.42 5.66
C LYS A 203 -36.86 -11.67 5.71
N LEU A 204 -36.31 -12.84 5.40
CA LEU A 204 -37.02 -14.14 5.40
C LEU A 204 -36.87 -14.90 6.73
N LYS A 205 -36.07 -14.39 7.67
CA LYS A 205 -35.97 -14.89 9.06
C LYS A 205 -36.71 -13.97 10.00
#